data_AF-A0A3N5WPJ3-F1
#
_entry.id   AF-A0A3N5WPJ3-F1
#
_cell.length_a   1.000
_cell.length_b   1.000
_cell.length_c   1.000
_cell.angle_alpha   90.00
_cell.angle_beta   90.00
_cell.angle_gamma   90.00
#
_symmetry.space_group_name_H-M   'P 1'
#
loop_
_entity.id
_entity.type
_entity.pdbx_description
1 polymer ?
#
loop_
_entity_poly.entity_id
_entity_poly.type
_entity_poly.pdbx_seq_one_letter_code
_entity_poly.pdbx_strand_id
1 'polypeptide(L)'
;MAKTPEKVDVYLETGAKRTFAGAAAWPGWSRSGRDAESALQALLDYGPRYAQVMQIREIAFDSPVTASAFNVIEQIEGNATTDFGAPGVAPGFDAEPVDAAELTRLTAVLQACWQTFDEIAQSAAGKALRAGPRGGGRPTDKILWHVINAEAGYLASLDGKTKMEEKASPDQDNARDRQPVRDTSPR
;
A
#
# COMPACT_ATOMS: atom_id res chain seq x y z
N MET A 1 19.93 -31.15 6.12
CA MET A 1 18.74 -30.63 6.83
C MET A 1 18.18 -29.50 6.00
N ALA A 2 16.93 -29.61 5.53
CA ALA A 2 16.30 -28.52 4.79
C ALA A 2 16.11 -27.33 5.74
N LYS A 3 16.59 -26.14 5.36
CA LYS A 3 16.34 -24.89 6.08
C LYS A 3 14.82 -24.73 6.14
N THR A 4 14.23 -24.71 7.34
CA THR A 4 12.82 -24.38 7.50
C THR A 4 12.60 -23.02 6.81
N PRO A 5 11.62 -22.88 5.89
CA PRO A 5 11.36 -21.59 5.28
C PRO A 5 11.07 -20.58 6.39
N GLU A 6 11.74 -19.43 6.30
CA GLU A 6 11.54 -18.33 7.23
C GLU A 6 10.08 -17.90 7.17
N LYS A 7 9.42 -17.82 8.33
CA LYS A 7 8.02 -17.41 8.37
C LYS A 7 7.92 -15.91 8.15
N VAL A 8 6.82 -15.48 7.54
CA VAL A 8 6.50 -14.06 7.39
C VAL A 8 5.68 -13.63 8.61
N ASP A 9 6.24 -12.70 9.37
CA ASP A 9 5.53 -12.09 10.49
C ASP A 9 4.40 -11.19 9.99
N VAL A 10 3.21 -11.38 10.56
CA VAL A 10 1.99 -10.66 10.22
C VAL A 10 1.26 -10.20 11.47
N TYR A 11 0.52 -9.11 11.35
CA TYR A 11 -0.48 -8.70 12.34
C TYR A 11 -1.89 -8.92 11.81
N LEU A 12 -2.83 -9.09 12.73
CA LEU A 12 -4.26 -9.11 12.42
C LEU A 12 -4.95 -7.92 13.05
N GLU A 13 -5.73 -7.16 12.27
CA GLU A 13 -6.60 -6.09 12.77
C GLU A 13 -8.06 -6.49 12.50
N THR A 14 -8.84 -6.74 13.56
CA THR A 14 -10.19 -7.30 13.44
C THR A 14 -11.26 -6.31 13.89
N GLY A 15 -12.06 -5.82 12.94
CA GLY A 15 -13.28 -5.06 13.20
C GLY A 15 -14.52 -5.97 13.27
N ALA A 16 -15.70 -5.37 13.39
CA ALA A 16 -16.97 -6.11 13.45
C ALA A 16 -17.39 -6.77 12.13
N LYS A 17 -16.90 -6.27 10.98
CA LYS A 17 -17.31 -6.72 9.64
C LYS A 17 -16.22 -7.45 8.88
N ARG A 18 -14.95 -7.25 9.25
CA ARG A 18 -13.79 -7.81 8.54
C ARG A 18 -12.54 -7.81 9.39
N THR A 19 -11.61 -8.68 8.99
CA THR A 19 -10.24 -8.72 9.52
C THR A 19 -9.26 -8.36 8.42
N PHE A 20 -8.24 -7.57 8.74
CA PHE A 20 -7.05 -7.37 7.91
C PHE A 20 -5.90 -8.22 8.42
N ALA A 21 -5.11 -8.76 7.50
CA ALA A 21 -3.80 -9.31 7.76
C ALA A 21 -2.76 -8.44 7.04
N GLY A 22 -1.76 -7.93 7.76
CA GLY A 22 -0.67 -7.13 7.19
C GLY A 22 0.69 -7.73 7.51
N ALA A 23 1.58 -7.77 6.52
CA ALA A 23 2.94 -8.28 6.70
C ALA A 23 3.87 -7.21 7.29
N ALA A 24 4.41 -7.46 8.48
CA ALA A 24 5.15 -6.47 9.26
C ALA A 24 6.39 -5.93 8.50
N ALA A 25 7.19 -6.83 7.95
CA ALA A 25 8.40 -6.46 7.21
C ALA A 25 8.15 -6.03 5.76
N TRP A 26 6.91 -6.03 5.26
CA TRP A 26 6.59 -5.81 3.84
C TRP A 26 5.50 -4.74 3.68
N PRO A 27 5.88 -3.45 3.76
CA PRO A 27 4.95 -2.33 3.68
C PRO A 27 3.97 -2.44 2.51
N GLY A 28 2.70 -2.15 2.79
CA GLY A 28 1.61 -2.18 1.80
C GLY A 28 1.09 -3.57 1.43
N TRP A 29 1.76 -4.66 1.85
CA TRP A 29 1.22 -6.01 1.70
C TRP A 29 0.23 -6.33 2.81
N SER A 30 -1.01 -5.91 2.61
CA SER A 30 -2.11 -6.11 3.57
C SER A 30 -3.42 -6.48 2.88
N ARG A 31 -4.12 -7.52 3.34
CA ARG A 31 -5.36 -8.00 2.71
C ARG A 31 -6.44 -8.28 3.75
N SER A 32 -7.70 -8.11 3.35
CA SER A 32 -8.85 -8.31 4.22
C SER A 32 -9.65 -9.55 3.86
N GLY A 33 -10.17 -10.20 4.89
CA GLY A 33 -11.16 -11.27 4.83
C GLY A 33 -12.34 -10.99 5.75
N ARG A 34 -13.34 -11.88 5.74
CA ARG A 34 -14.46 -11.82 6.71
C ARG A 34 -14.00 -12.14 8.13
N ASP A 35 -12.90 -12.88 8.23
CA ASP A 35 -12.29 -13.40 9.44
C ASP A 35 -10.77 -13.51 9.23
N ALA A 36 -10.05 -13.90 10.28
CA ALA A 36 -8.60 -14.05 10.26
C ALA A 36 -8.11 -15.06 9.21
N GLU A 37 -8.75 -16.21 9.08
CA GLU A 37 -8.35 -17.26 8.13
C GLU A 37 -8.47 -16.77 6.68
N SER A 38 -9.61 -16.18 6.32
CA SER A 38 -9.81 -15.64 4.98
C SER A 38 -8.93 -14.40 4.70
N ALA A 39 -8.56 -13.62 5.71
CA ALA A 39 -7.61 -12.52 5.57
C ALA A 39 -6.20 -13.02 5.25
N LEU A 40 -5.72 -14.05 5.97
CA LEU A 40 -4.43 -14.69 5.72
C LEU A 40 -4.40 -15.39 4.36
N GLN A 41 -5.47 -16.07 3.98
CA GLN A 41 -5.57 -16.67 2.65
C GLN A 41 -5.54 -15.60 1.54
N ALA A 42 -6.25 -14.48 1.71
CA ALA A 42 -6.20 -13.38 0.75
C ALA A 42 -4.80 -12.74 0.67
N LEU A 43 -4.08 -12.65 1.79
CA LEU A 43 -2.71 -12.19 1.85
C LEU A 43 -1.78 -13.11 1.05
N LEU A 44 -1.91 -14.42 1.24
CA LEU A 44 -1.20 -15.46 0.50
C LEU A 44 -1.45 -15.35 -1.00
N ASP A 45 -2.71 -15.31 -1.41
CA ASP A 45 -3.12 -15.24 -2.82
C ASP A 45 -2.60 -13.98 -3.50
N TYR A 46 -2.39 -12.90 -2.74
CA TYR A 46 -1.82 -11.66 -3.26
C TYR A 46 -0.28 -11.67 -3.34
N GLY A 47 0.39 -12.58 -2.63
CA GLY A 47 1.85 -12.70 -2.58
C GLY A 47 2.53 -12.65 -3.96
N PRO A 48 2.09 -13.43 -4.96
CA PRO A 48 2.68 -13.40 -6.30
C PRO A 48 2.62 -12.02 -6.98
N ARG A 49 1.56 -11.23 -6.72
CA ARG A 49 1.44 -9.88 -7.27
C ARG A 49 2.35 -8.89 -6.53
N TYR A 50 2.54 -9.07 -5.21
CA TYR A 50 3.52 -8.28 -4.46
C TYR A 50 4.96 -8.60 -4.88
N ALA A 51 5.26 -9.87 -5.16
CA ALA A 51 6.57 -10.30 -5.65
C ALA A 51 6.98 -9.59 -6.96
N GLN A 52 6.04 -9.37 -7.88
CA GLN A 52 6.30 -8.63 -9.13
C GLN A 52 6.75 -7.19 -8.87
N VAL A 53 6.23 -6.53 -7.82
CA VAL A 53 6.66 -5.18 -7.42
C VAL A 53 8.11 -5.22 -6.94
N MET A 54 8.46 -6.21 -6.12
CA MET A 54 9.81 -6.33 -5.54
C MET A 54 10.88 -6.63 -6.59
N GLN A 55 10.52 -7.37 -7.65
CA GLN A 55 11.41 -7.73 -8.75
C GLN A 55 11.98 -6.52 -9.50
N ILE A 56 11.24 -5.40 -9.59
CA ILE A 56 11.71 -4.18 -10.30
C ILE A 56 13.03 -3.65 -9.73
N ARG A 57 13.29 -3.87 -8.44
CA ARG A 57 14.52 -3.46 -7.76
C ARG A 57 15.36 -4.62 -7.25
N GLU A 58 15.10 -5.83 -7.78
CA GLU A 58 15.82 -7.05 -7.39
C GLU A 58 15.80 -7.31 -5.87
N ILE A 59 14.74 -6.87 -5.20
CA ILE A 59 14.57 -7.07 -3.76
C ILE A 59 14.17 -8.54 -3.55
N ALA A 60 14.99 -9.28 -2.81
CA ALA A 60 14.72 -10.67 -2.49
C ALA A 60 13.40 -10.78 -1.70
N PHE A 61 12.42 -11.45 -2.29
CA PHE A 61 11.11 -11.69 -1.68
C PHE A 61 10.68 -13.13 -1.96
N ASP A 62 10.72 -13.95 -0.92
CA ASP A 62 10.24 -15.33 -0.97
C ASP A 62 8.74 -15.34 -0.69
N SER A 63 7.93 -15.28 -1.76
CA SER A 63 6.47 -15.35 -1.62
C SER A 63 6.06 -16.64 -0.92
N PRO A 64 5.30 -16.57 0.19
CA PRO A 64 4.72 -17.73 0.83
C PRO A 64 3.86 -18.54 -0.14
N VAL A 65 3.87 -19.86 0.04
CA VAL A 65 3.07 -20.82 -0.76
C VAL A 65 1.93 -21.45 0.02
N THR A 66 1.91 -21.30 1.35
CA THR A 66 0.86 -21.80 2.24
C THR A 66 0.61 -20.82 3.37
N ALA A 67 -0.61 -20.79 3.91
CA ALA A 67 -0.96 -19.89 5.02
C ALA A 67 -0.17 -20.22 6.30
N SER A 68 0.30 -21.45 6.48
CA SER A 68 1.15 -21.86 7.62
C SER A 68 2.53 -21.19 7.64
N ALA A 69 2.94 -20.55 6.54
CA ALA A 69 4.16 -19.75 6.48
C ALA A 69 3.99 -18.37 7.14
N PHE A 70 2.76 -17.96 7.50
CA PHE A 70 2.53 -16.76 8.28
C PHE A 70 2.67 -17.04 9.78
N ASN A 71 3.29 -16.10 10.48
CA ASN A 71 3.40 -16.08 11.93
C ASN A 71 2.66 -14.85 12.45
N VAL A 72 1.54 -15.05 13.14
CA VAL A 72 0.76 -13.94 13.69
C VAL A 72 1.46 -13.45 14.96
N ILE A 73 2.10 -12.28 14.87
CA ILE A 73 2.86 -11.68 15.98
C ILE A 73 2.01 -10.72 16.82
N GLU A 74 0.92 -10.21 16.25
CA GLU A 74 0.04 -9.25 16.94
C GLU A 74 -1.41 -9.42 16.46
N GLN A 75 -2.36 -9.26 17.39
CA GLN A 75 -3.79 -9.18 17.11
C GLN A 75 -4.35 -7.91 17.75
N ILE A 76 -5.03 -7.11 16.94
CA ILE A 76 -5.45 -5.75 17.25
C ILE A 76 -6.97 -5.65 17.06
N GLU A 77 -7.65 -5.01 18.01
CA GLU A 77 -9.05 -4.64 17.84
C GLU A 77 -9.16 -3.51 16.82
N GLY A 78 -9.90 -3.76 15.74
CA GLY A 78 -10.16 -2.78 14.69
C GLY A 78 -11.20 -1.74 15.11
N ASN A 79 -11.35 -0.72 14.27
CA ASN A 79 -12.28 0.38 14.47
C ASN A 79 -13.19 0.58 13.24
N ALA A 80 -13.91 1.72 13.21
CA ALA A 80 -14.81 2.05 12.11
C ALA A 80 -14.11 2.11 10.74
N THR A 81 -12.82 2.47 10.69
CA THR A 81 -12.00 2.47 9.47
C THR A 81 -11.74 1.06 8.97
N THR A 82 -11.43 0.13 9.88
CA THR A 82 -11.32 -1.31 9.60
C THR A 82 -12.58 -1.83 8.94
N ASP A 83 -13.73 -1.54 9.54
CA ASP A 83 -15.03 -1.98 9.04
C ASP A 83 -15.41 -1.34 7.70
N PHE A 84 -14.97 -0.11 7.47
CA PHE A 84 -15.14 0.59 6.21
C PHE A 84 -14.32 -0.05 5.09
N GLY A 85 -13.09 -0.48 5.39
CA GLY A 85 -12.26 -1.26 4.49
C GLY A 85 -10.83 -0.77 4.32
N ALA A 86 -10.24 -0.22 5.38
CA ALA A 86 -8.81 0.06 5.44
C ALA A 86 -8.27 -0.26 6.85
N PRO A 87 -7.00 -0.65 7.01
CA PRO A 87 -6.37 -0.69 8.33
C PRO A 87 -6.52 0.66 9.02
N GLY A 88 -6.93 0.64 10.29
CA GLY A 88 -7.29 1.82 11.06
C GLY A 88 -6.53 1.98 12.36
N VAL A 89 -5.71 1.00 12.73
CA VAL A 89 -4.92 1.00 13.98
C VAL A 89 -3.49 0.60 13.65
N ALA A 90 -2.53 1.41 14.10
CA ALA A 90 -1.12 1.10 13.94
C ALA A 90 -0.72 -0.06 14.88
N PRO A 91 -0.09 -1.13 14.39
CA PRO A 91 0.51 -2.16 15.22
C PRO A 91 1.55 -1.63 16.20
N GLY A 92 1.74 -2.29 17.33
CA GLY A 92 2.68 -1.86 18.35
C GLY A 92 4.12 -1.76 17.85
N PHE A 93 4.53 -2.68 16.97
CA PHE A 93 5.89 -2.69 16.41
C PHE A 93 6.18 -1.49 15.48
N ASP A 94 5.16 -0.80 14.95
CA ASP A 94 5.37 0.42 14.14
C ASP A 94 5.92 1.59 14.97
N ALA A 95 5.80 1.52 16.31
CA ALA A 95 6.38 2.51 17.21
C ALA A 95 7.86 2.27 17.54
N GLU A 96 8.41 1.10 17.15
CA GLU A 96 9.80 0.76 17.42
C GLU A 96 10.76 1.55 16.54
N PRO A 97 11.96 1.92 17.04
CA PRO A 97 12.95 2.61 16.24
C PRO A 97 13.44 1.77 15.06
N VAL A 98 13.49 2.39 13.89
CA VAL A 98 14.04 1.78 12.66
C VAL A 98 15.55 2.00 12.61
N ASP A 99 16.33 0.93 12.45
CA ASP A 99 17.78 1.04 12.28
C ASP A 99 18.18 1.42 10.84
N ALA A 100 19.47 1.70 10.62
CA ALA A 100 19.95 2.15 9.31
C ALA A 100 19.80 1.09 8.20
N ALA A 101 19.95 -0.19 8.52
CA ALA A 101 19.82 -1.27 7.55
C ALA A 101 18.35 -1.48 7.18
N GLU A 102 17.47 -1.45 8.16
CA GLU A 102 16.03 -1.52 7.96
C GLU A 102 15.51 -0.32 7.18
N LEU A 103 15.93 0.90 7.52
CA LEU A 103 15.56 2.10 6.79
C LEU A 103 15.96 2.01 5.32
N THR A 104 17.16 1.52 5.03
CA THR A 104 17.64 1.30 3.66
C THR A 104 16.72 0.34 2.92
N ARG A 105 16.35 -0.77 3.56
CA ARG A 105 15.46 -1.79 2.98
C ARG A 105 14.05 -1.26 2.74
N LEU A 106 13.44 -0.61 3.74
CA LEU A 106 12.10 -0.04 3.64
C LEU A 106 12.03 1.06 2.56
N THR A 107 13.08 1.87 2.45
CA THR A 107 13.20 2.87 1.38
C THR A 107 13.23 2.20 0.00
N ALA A 108 14.01 1.13 -0.18
CA ALA A 108 14.06 0.40 -1.44
C ALA A 108 12.69 -0.21 -1.81
N VAL A 109 11.96 -0.76 -0.83
CA VAL A 109 10.59 -1.27 -1.02
C VAL A 109 9.65 -0.16 -1.46
N LEU A 110 9.65 0.99 -0.78
CA LEU A 110 8.82 2.14 -1.14
C LEU A 110 9.13 2.65 -2.56
N GLN A 111 10.41 2.72 -2.92
CA GLN A 111 10.83 3.10 -4.27
C GLN A 111 10.39 2.09 -5.34
N ALA A 112 10.38 0.79 -5.03
CA ALA A 112 9.85 -0.24 -5.93
C ALA A 112 8.34 -0.07 -6.15
N CYS A 113 7.60 0.23 -5.08
CA CYS A 113 6.17 0.52 -5.14
C CYS A 113 5.87 1.75 -6.03
N TRP A 114 6.59 2.85 -5.84
CA TRP A 114 6.42 4.07 -6.65
C TRP A 114 6.74 3.84 -8.12
N GLN A 115 7.86 3.19 -8.40
CA GLN A 115 8.24 2.89 -9.78
C GLN A 115 7.20 2.01 -10.47
N THR A 116 6.70 0.96 -9.79
CA THR A 116 5.63 0.12 -10.31
C THR A 116 4.35 0.93 -10.55
N PHE A 117 3.98 1.80 -9.61
CA PHE A 117 2.80 2.64 -9.73
C PHE A 117 2.88 3.57 -10.96
N ASP A 118 4.02 4.23 -11.16
CA ASP A 118 4.25 5.13 -12.29
C ASP A 118 4.22 4.38 -13.63
N GLU A 119 4.91 3.24 -13.73
CA GLU A 119 4.93 2.41 -14.95
C GLU A 119 3.51 1.92 -15.30
N ILE A 120 2.75 1.47 -14.30
CA ILE A 120 1.36 1.01 -14.51
C ILE A 120 0.45 2.18 -14.89
N ALA A 121 0.55 3.33 -14.20
CA ALA A 121 -0.22 4.52 -14.53
C ALA A 121 0.04 5.01 -15.96
N GLN A 122 1.31 5.01 -16.39
CA GLN A 122 1.68 5.35 -17.75
C GLN A 122 1.10 4.34 -18.75
N SER A 123 1.18 3.04 -18.46
CA SER A 123 0.62 2.00 -19.33
C SER A 123 -0.92 2.05 -19.42
N ALA A 124 -1.57 2.63 -18.41
CA ALA A 124 -3.02 2.78 -18.31
C ALA A 124 -3.52 4.11 -18.90
N ALA A 125 -2.63 5.02 -19.30
CA ALA A 125 -3.01 6.31 -19.84
C ALA A 125 -3.93 6.17 -21.07
N GLY A 126 -5.06 6.90 -21.04
CA GLY A 126 -6.07 6.86 -22.10
C GLY A 126 -6.95 5.60 -22.13
N LYS A 127 -6.74 4.63 -21.22
CA LYS A 127 -7.58 3.44 -21.12
C LYS A 127 -8.69 3.65 -20.10
N ALA A 128 -9.90 3.21 -20.43
CA ALA A 128 -11.01 3.17 -19.49
C ALA A 128 -10.87 1.97 -18.54
N LEU A 129 -10.82 2.25 -17.24
CA LEU A 129 -10.86 1.20 -16.23
C LEU A 129 -12.28 0.62 -16.13
N ARG A 130 -12.37 -0.69 -15.89
CA ARG A 130 -13.65 -1.37 -15.71
C ARG A 130 -14.27 -0.95 -14.38
N ALA A 131 -15.48 -0.40 -14.42
CA ALA A 131 -16.25 -0.14 -13.22
C ALA A 131 -16.66 -1.46 -12.53
N GLY A 132 -16.82 -1.41 -11.21
CA GLY A 132 -17.34 -2.52 -10.44
C GLY A 132 -18.82 -2.80 -10.74
N PRO A 133 -19.37 -3.94 -10.27
CA PRO A 133 -20.73 -4.39 -10.57
C PRO A 133 -21.85 -3.39 -10.22
N ARG A 134 -21.57 -2.42 -9.34
CA ARG A 134 -22.50 -1.36 -8.93
C ARG A 134 -22.11 0.03 -9.46
N GLY A 135 -21.34 0.09 -10.55
CA GLY A 135 -20.87 1.34 -11.15
C GLY A 135 -19.78 2.07 -10.36
N GLY A 136 -19.28 1.49 -9.27
CA GLY A 136 -18.21 2.07 -8.46
C GLY A 136 -16.83 1.96 -9.12
N GLY A 137 -15.94 2.91 -8.81
CA GLY A 137 -14.57 2.93 -9.31
C GLY A 137 -14.06 4.37 -9.46
N ARG A 138 -12.75 4.52 -9.65
CA ARG A 138 -12.13 5.82 -9.98
C ARG A 138 -11.43 5.68 -11.33
N PRO A 139 -11.57 6.65 -12.25
CA PRO A 139 -10.72 6.70 -13.43
C PRO A 139 -9.26 6.93 -13.02
N THR A 140 -8.32 6.59 -13.91
CA THR A 140 -6.87 6.60 -13.65
C THR A 140 -6.38 7.95 -13.11
N ASP A 141 -6.87 9.05 -13.66
CA ASP A 141 -6.56 10.42 -13.22
C ASP A 141 -7.04 10.71 -11.79
N LYS A 142 -8.24 10.27 -11.41
CA LYS A 142 -8.74 10.40 -10.03
C LYS A 142 -7.99 9.49 -9.05
N ILE A 143 -7.43 8.37 -9.49
CA ILE A 143 -6.54 7.53 -8.67
C ILE A 143 -5.20 8.26 -8.44
N LEU A 144 -4.58 8.76 -9.51
CA LEU A 144 -3.32 9.52 -9.44
C LEU A 144 -3.44 10.72 -8.51
N TRP A 145 -4.47 11.55 -8.69
CA TRP A 145 -4.71 12.71 -7.84
C TRP A 145 -4.95 12.34 -6.37
N HIS A 146 -5.63 11.22 -6.12
CA HIS A 146 -5.84 10.78 -4.74
C HIS A 146 -4.53 10.42 -4.05
N VAL A 147 -3.66 9.69 -4.74
CA VAL A 147 -2.35 9.27 -4.23
C VAL A 147 -1.46 10.48 -3.98
N ILE A 148 -1.36 11.41 -4.94
CA ILE A 148 -0.56 12.64 -4.79
C ILE A 148 -1.02 13.48 -3.60
N ASN A 149 -2.34 13.67 -3.43
CA ASN A 149 -2.87 14.43 -2.31
C ASN A 149 -2.66 13.72 -0.96
N ALA A 150 -2.69 12.39 -0.93
CA ALA A 150 -2.38 11.63 0.28
C ALA A 150 -0.91 11.85 0.71
N GLU A 151 0.03 11.75 -0.23
CA GLU A 151 1.46 12.01 0.02
C GLU A 151 1.70 13.43 0.54
N ALA A 152 1.09 14.43 -0.09
CA ALA A 152 1.18 15.80 0.36
C ALA A 152 0.66 15.98 1.80
N GLY A 153 -0.40 15.26 2.16
CA GLY A 153 -0.93 15.23 3.53
C GLY A 153 0.07 14.65 4.54
N TYR A 154 0.74 13.55 4.18
CA TYR A 154 1.79 12.96 5.02
C TYR A 154 3.00 13.89 5.16
N LEU A 155 3.49 14.48 4.06
CA LEU A 155 4.57 15.45 4.10
C LEU A 155 4.24 16.66 4.99
N ALA A 156 3.02 17.19 4.88
CA ALA A 156 2.57 18.29 5.73
C ALA A 156 2.54 17.92 7.22
N SER A 157 2.22 16.65 7.54
CA SER A 157 2.23 16.14 8.91
C SER A 157 3.65 15.93 9.46
N LEU A 158 4.64 15.69 8.59
CA LEU A 158 6.05 15.55 8.96
C LEU A 158 6.78 16.89 9.15
N ASP A 159 6.52 17.87 8.29
CA ASP A 159 7.25 19.15 8.26
C ASP A 159 6.47 20.35 8.82
N GLY A 160 5.15 20.21 9.05
CA GLY A 160 4.27 21.26 9.58
C GLY A 160 4.16 22.53 8.72
N LYS A 161 4.88 22.65 7.60
CA LYS A 161 5.04 23.87 6.79
C LYS A 161 4.64 23.73 5.33
N THR A 162 4.44 22.51 4.81
CA THR A 162 4.05 22.29 3.42
C THR A 162 2.53 22.44 3.27
N LYS A 163 2.06 23.67 3.04
CA LYS A 163 0.69 23.88 2.51
C LYS A 163 0.71 23.61 1.02
N MET A 164 0.01 22.56 0.56
CA MET A 164 -0.43 22.54 -0.83
C MET A 164 -1.46 23.64 -1.02
N GLU A 165 -1.26 24.49 -2.03
CA GLU A 165 -2.33 25.35 -2.52
C GLU A 165 -3.45 24.43 -3.03
N GLU A 166 -4.62 24.55 -2.41
CA GLU A 166 -5.85 23.86 -2.81
C GLU A 166 -6.21 24.33 -4.23
N LYS A 167 -5.76 23.60 -5.25
CA LYS A 167 -6.32 23.78 -6.59
C LYS A 167 -7.68 23.10 -6.62
N ALA A 168 -8.67 23.92 -6.95
CA ALA A 168 -10.09 23.61 -6.97
C ALA A 168 -10.41 22.22 -7.53
N SER A 169 -11.39 21.58 -6.87
CA SER A 169 -12.01 20.32 -7.25
C SER A 169 -12.17 20.17 -8.77
N PRO A 170 -11.68 19.08 -9.40
CA PRO A 170 -11.93 18.83 -10.81
C PRO A 170 -13.34 18.27 -10.95
N ASP A 171 -14.34 19.13 -10.86
CA ASP A 171 -15.59 18.91 -11.55
C ASP A 171 -15.84 20.07 -12.53
N GLN A 172 -15.82 19.66 -13.80
CA GLN A 172 -16.21 20.34 -15.03
C GLN A 172 -15.16 21.28 -15.65
N ASP A 173 -14.74 20.88 -16.85
CA ASP A 173 -13.89 21.59 -17.81
C ASP A 173 -12.45 21.91 -17.39
N ASN A 174 -11.51 21.05 -17.80
CA ASN A 174 -10.27 21.57 -18.41
C ASN A 174 -9.53 20.50 -19.23
N ALA A 175 -9.97 20.34 -20.47
CA ALA A 175 -9.20 19.66 -21.53
C ALA A 175 -7.99 20.49 -22.03
N ARG A 176 -7.42 21.42 -21.22
CA ARG A 176 -6.49 22.43 -21.76
C ARG A 176 -5.14 22.67 -21.11
N ASP A 177 -4.79 22.09 -19.98
CA ASP A 177 -3.41 22.26 -19.47
C ASP A 177 -2.73 20.92 -19.17
N ARG A 178 -1.95 20.46 -20.16
CA ARG A 178 -0.97 19.38 -20.01
C ARG A 178 0.43 19.99 -20.06
N GLN A 179 1.08 20.12 -18.91
CA GLN A 179 2.54 20.02 -18.81
C GLN A 179 2.95 19.56 -17.40
N PRO A 180 3.91 18.62 -17.29
CA PRO A 180 4.16 17.90 -16.05
C PRO A 180 5.12 18.66 -15.12
N VAL A 181 4.78 18.69 -13.84
CA VAL A 181 5.73 18.99 -12.76
C VAL A 181 6.71 17.80 -12.68
N ARG A 182 7.81 17.92 -13.39
CA ARG A 182 9.03 17.13 -13.23
C ARG A 182 10.13 18.11 -12.92
N ASP A 183 10.42 18.29 -11.63
CA ASP A 183 11.74 18.61 -11.07
C ASP A 183 11.59 19.26 -9.69
N THR A 184 11.70 18.43 -8.66
CA THR A 184 12.25 18.86 -7.36
C THR A 184 13.03 17.69 -6.76
N SER A 185 14.23 17.44 -7.29
CA SER A 185 15.30 16.79 -6.51
C SER A 185 16.10 17.88 -5.79
N PRO A 186 16.31 17.80 -4.46
CA PRO A 186 17.25 18.68 -3.78
C PRO A 186 18.69 18.27 -4.12
N ARG A 187 19.55 19.25 -4.38
CA ARG A 187 21.00 19.10 -4.40
C ARG A 187 21.56 19.03 -2.99
#